data_AF-A0A4Z0PHN1-F1
#
_entry.id   AF-A0A4Z0PHN1-F1
#
_cell.length_a   1.000
_cell.length_b   1.000
_cell.length_c   1.000
_cell.angle_alpha   90.00
_cell.angle_beta   90.00
_cell.angle_gamma   90.00
#
_symmetry.space_group_name_H-M   'P 1'
#
loop_
_entity.id
_entity.type
_entity.pdbx_description
1 polymer ?
#
loop_
_entity_poly.entity_id
_entity_poly.type
_entity_poly.pdbx_seq_one_letter_code
_entity_poly.pdbx_strand_id
1 'polypeptide(L)'
;ARRAHYPRGRRKPVAQPAPVYPQTQRTLLANVSNPKARDCYHRSGVQLIDAAYEAHQEKGEVPVMITKHCLRFAFNLCPKQAKGNIKSWKATPMQMVHGDEVLTLKFDCRPCEMHVIGKIKNHILKMPQPGSVVASVSPEALRNTLPKRRGV
;
A
#
# COMPACT_ATOMS: atom_id res chain seq x y z
N ALA A 1 35.35 -17.34 1.24
CA ALA A 1 34.84 -18.30 2.26
C ALA A 1 33.37 -18.07 2.66
N ARG A 2 33.00 -16.93 3.28
CA ARG A 2 31.65 -16.70 3.88
C ARG A 2 30.46 -16.80 2.91
N ARG A 3 30.59 -16.29 1.68
CA ARG A 3 29.54 -16.39 0.62
C ARG A 3 29.32 -17.82 0.11
N ALA A 4 30.37 -18.64 0.10
CA ALA A 4 30.30 -20.03 -0.34
C ALA A 4 29.66 -20.95 0.72
N HIS A 5 29.77 -20.57 2.00
CA HIS A 5 29.19 -21.29 3.14
C HIS A 5 27.82 -20.77 3.58
N TYR A 6 27.26 -19.75 2.90
CA TYR A 6 25.93 -19.24 3.24
C TYR A 6 24.85 -20.18 2.68
N PRO A 7 24.14 -20.96 3.53
CA PRO A 7 23.10 -21.85 3.06
C PRO A 7 21.93 -21.00 2.54
N ARG A 8 21.55 -21.20 1.28
CA ARG A 8 20.38 -20.51 0.73
C ARG A 8 19.14 -21.07 1.39
N GLY A 9 18.37 -20.20 2.06
CA GLY A 9 17.05 -20.56 2.55
C GLY A 9 16.17 -21.08 1.42
N ARG A 10 15.47 -22.18 1.65
CA ARG A 10 14.42 -22.66 0.76
C ARG A 10 13.06 -22.19 1.27
N ARG A 11 12.12 -21.96 0.35
CA ARG A 11 10.73 -21.66 0.71
C ARG A 11 10.15 -22.82 1.52
N LYS A 12 9.56 -22.54 2.68
CA LYS A 12 8.83 -23.55 3.47
C LYS A 12 7.61 -24.05 2.68
N PRO A 13 7.22 -25.33 2.84
CA PRO A 13 5.99 -25.83 2.25
C PRO A 13 4.78 -25.06 2.79
N VAL A 14 3.71 -25.03 2.01
CA VAL A 14 2.42 -24.46 2.46
C VAL A 14 1.85 -25.38 3.55
N ALA A 15 1.31 -24.79 4.62
CA ALA A 15 0.69 -25.55 5.70
C ALA A 15 -0.56 -26.32 5.22
N GLN A 16 -0.82 -27.48 5.84
CA GLN A 16 -2.04 -28.27 5.64
C GLN A 16 -2.75 -28.43 7.00
N PRO A 17 -3.99 -27.97 7.16
CA PRO A 17 -4.82 -27.28 6.16
C PRO A 17 -4.26 -25.89 5.80
N ALA A 18 -4.71 -25.36 4.65
CA ALA A 18 -4.32 -24.02 4.23
C ALA A 18 -4.75 -23.00 5.29
N PRO A 19 -3.90 -22.01 5.62
CA PRO A 19 -4.26 -20.98 6.59
C PRO A 19 -5.42 -20.14 6.07
N VAL A 20 -6.42 -19.96 6.93
CA VAL A 20 -7.56 -19.08 6.68
C VAL A 20 -7.17 -17.65 7.00
N TYR A 21 -7.49 -16.73 6.09
CA TYR A 21 -7.20 -15.32 6.28
C TYR A 21 -8.15 -14.72 7.33
N PRO A 22 -7.68 -13.86 8.26
CA PRO A 22 -8.53 -13.37 9.35
C PRO A 22 -9.71 -12.52 8.88
N GLN A 23 -9.59 -11.84 7.74
CA GLN A 23 -10.65 -11.02 7.17
C GLN A 23 -11.26 -11.69 5.93
N THR A 24 -12.59 -11.63 5.80
CA THR A 24 -13.30 -12.18 4.64
C THR A 24 -13.37 -11.21 3.45
N GLN A 25 -13.09 -9.93 3.69
CA GLN A 25 -13.08 -8.86 2.69
C GLN A 25 -11.77 -8.05 2.75
N ARG A 26 -11.31 -7.59 1.58
CA ARG A 26 -10.18 -6.68 1.41
C ARG A 26 -10.60 -5.45 0.64
N THR A 27 -10.25 -4.27 1.15
CA THR A 27 -10.48 -2.98 0.50
C THR A 27 -9.29 -2.58 -0.37
N LEU A 28 -9.40 -1.44 -1.06
CA LEU A 28 -8.31 -0.85 -1.85
C LEU A 28 -6.98 -0.72 -1.08
N LEU A 29 -7.04 -0.55 0.25
CA LEU A 29 -5.89 -0.45 1.14
C LEU A 29 -5.02 -1.72 1.20
N ALA A 30 -5.52 -2.84 0.67
CA ALA A 30 -4.79 -4.09 0.57
C ALA A 30 -3.85 -4.14 -0.64
N ASN A 31 -3.90 -3.17 -1.56
CA ASN A 31 -3.06 -3.06 -2.75
C ASN A 31 -3.01 -4.35 -3.60
N VAL A 32 -4.15 -5.05 -3.70
CA VAL A 32 -4.26 -6.28 -4.50
C VAL A 32 -4.48 -5.92 -5.97
N SER A 33 -3.38 -5.73 -6.71
CA SER A 33 -3.41 -5.36 -8.14
C SER A 33 -3.19 -6.54 -9.10
N ASN A 34 -2.49 -7.59 -8.66
CA ASN A 34 -2.12 -8.73 -9.50
C ASN A 34 -3.15 -9.88 -9.39
N PRO A 35 -3.61 -10.47 -10.51
CA PRO A 35 -4.49 -11.66 -10.50
C PRO A 35 -3.99 -12.82 -9.62
N LYS A 36 -2.68 -13.12 -9.64
CA LYS A 36 -2.10 -14.21 -8.82
C LYS A 36 -2.21 -13.94 -7.32
N ALA A 37 -2.17 -12.67 -6.91
CA ALA A 37 -2.38 -12.29 -5.52
C ALA A 37 -3.85 -12.50 -5.13
N ARG A 38 -4.78 -12.14 -6.02
CA ARG A 38 -6.21 -12.37 -5.85
C ARG A 38 -6.54 -13.85 -5.64
N ASP A 39 -6.00 -14.72 -6.49
CA ASP A 39 -6.14 -16.18 -6.35
C ASP A 39 -5.58 -16.70 -5.02
N CYS A 40 -4.47 -16.11 -4.55
CA CYS A 40 -3.90 -16.45 -3.26
C CYS A 40 -4.85 -16.13 -2.10
N TYR A 41 -5.47 -14.95 -2.12
CA TYR A 41 -6.44 -14.55 -1.09
C TYR A 41 -7.72 -15.38 -1.14
N HIS A 42 -8.24 -15.68 -2.33
CA HIS A 42 -9.42 -16.54 -2.48
C HIS A 42 -9.19 -17.95 -1.93
N ARG A 43 -8.03 -18.55 -2.17
CA ARG A 43 -7.67 -19.86 -1.59
C ARG A 43 -7.58 -19.84 -0.06
N SER A 44 -7.31 -18.67 0.53
CA SER A 44 -7.30 -18.48 1.99
C SER A 44 -8.67 -18.06 2.56
N GLY A 45 -9.74 -18.13 1.76
CA GLY A 45 -11.12 -17.89 2.22
C GLY A 45 -11.60 -16.44 2.13
N VAL A 46 -10.84 -15.55 1.50
CA VAL A 46 -11.30 -14.18 1.23
C VAL A 46 -12.31 -14.22 0.07
N GLN A 47 -13.49 -13.64 0.26
CA GLN A 47 -14.57 -13.69 -0.72
C GLN A 47 -14.60 -12.44 -1.60
N LEU A 48 -14.50 -11.26 -0.97
CA LEU A 48 -14.58 -9.98 -1.66
C LEU A 48 -13.24 -9.24 -1.60
N ILE A 49 -12.74 -8.84 -2.76
CA ILE A 49 -11.46 -8.14 -2.89
C ILE A 49 -11.67 -6.94 -3.81
N ASP A 50 -11.64 -5.75 -3.25
CA ASP A 50 -11.71 -4.51 -4.01
C ASP A 50 -10.42 -4.32 -4.81
N ALA A 51 -10.49 -3.60 -5.92
CA ALA A 51 -9.31 -3.34 -6.72
C ALA A 51 -8.35 -2.39 -5.98
N ALA A 52 -7.05 -2.59 -6.19
CA ALA A 52 -6.04 -1.64 -5.74
C ALA A 52 -6.29 -0.25 -6.34
N TYR A 53 -5.88 0.80 -5.64
CA TYR A 53 -6.09 2.19 -6.06
C TYR A 53 -5.48 2.47 -7.45
N GLU A 54 -4.33 1.86 -7.73
CA GLU A 54 -3.58 1.96 -8.98
C GLU A 54 -4.30 1.31 -10.17
N ALA A 55 -5.35 0.52 -9.93
CA ALA A 55 -6.18 -0.05 -10.98
C ALA A 55 -7.23 0.95 -11.53
N HIS A 56 -7.21 2.21 -11.09
CA HIS A 56 -8.04 3.31 -11.63
C HIS A 56 -9.56 3.09 -11.53
N GLN A 57 -10.01 2.16 -10.68
CA GLN A 57 -11.44 1.90 -10.45
C GLN A 57 -12.03 2.91 -9.48
N GLU A 58 -11.30 3.26 -8.43
CA GLU A 58 -11.73 4.25 -7.44
C GLU A 58 -11.35 5.67 -7.82
N LYS A 59 -12.37 6.46 -8.17
CA LYS A 59 -12.21 7.86 -8.65
C LYS A 59 -12.55 8.91 -7.60
N GLY A 60 -13.08 8.47 -6.46
CA GLY A 60 -13.47 9.33 -5.34
C GLY A 60 -12.29 9.81 -4.51
N GLU A 61 -12.62 10.55 -3.44
CA GLU A 61 -11.68 10.89 -2.38
C GLU A 61 -11.56 9.73 -1.40
N VAL A 62 -10.39 9.09 -1.36
CA VAL A 62 -10.13 7.93 -0.51
C VAL A 62 -8.81 8.10 0.26
N PRO A 63 -8.65 7.45 1.42
CA PRO A 63 -7.37 7.42 2.11
C PRO A 63 -6.35 6.65 1.25
N VAL A 64 -5.34 7.35 0.77
CA VAL A 64 -4.24 6.76 -0.02
C VAL A 64 -3.03 6.42 0.85
N MET A 65 -2.92 7.07 2.02
CA MET A 65 -1.87 6.81 3.00
C MET A 65 -2.44 6.96 4.41
N ILE A 66 -2.11 6.00 5.27
CA ILE A 66 -2.48 6.00 6.69
C ILE A 66 -1.19 5.94 7.49
N THR A 67 -0.94 6.94 8.33
CA THR A 67 0.29 7.04 9.12
C THR A 67 -0.01 7.14 10.61
N LYS A 68 0.86 6.53 11.43
CA LYS A 68 0.88 6.75 12.88
C LYS A 68 1.59 8.06 13.26
N HIS A 69 2.50 8.55 12.41
CA HIS A 69 3.02 9.90 12.54
C HIS A 69 1.87 10.90 12.33
N CYS A 70 1.66 11.79 13.30
CA CYS A 70 0.49 12.66 13.36
C CYS A 70 0.93 14.13 13.49
N LEU A 71 0.59 14.95 12.50
CA LEU A 71 0.94 16.37 12.52
C LEU A 71 0.24 17.14 13.64
N ARG A 72 -0.98 16.74 14.05
CA ARG A 72 -1.61 17.31 15.25
C ARG A 72 -0.73 17.11 16.49
N PHE A 73 -0.12 15.94 16.64
CA PHE A 73 0.80 15.69 17.74
C PHE A 73 2.07 16.52 17.59
N ALA A 74 2.68 16.55 16.40
CA ALA A 74 3.91 17.32 16.15
C ALA A 74 3.75 18.83 16.43
N PHE A 75 2.55 19.39 16.19
CA PHE A 75 2.24 20.80 16.43
C PHE A 75 1.55 21.07 17.78
N ASN A 76 1.56 20.12 18.72
CA ASN A 76 0.92 20.25 20.04
C ASN A 76 -0.61 20.55 19.98
N LEU A 77 -1.26 20.14 18.89
CA LEU A 77 -2.70 20.26 18.65
C LEU A 77 -3.46 18.97 18.96
N CYS A 78 -2.80 17.96 19.52
CA CYS A 78 -3.43 16.66 19.77
C CYS A 78 -4.38 16.72 20.98
N PRO A 79 -5.66 16.31 20.82
CA PRO A 79 -6.63 16.32 21.92
C PRO A 79 -6.25 15.37 23.06
N LYS A 80 -5.41 14.34 22.81
CA LYS A 80 -4.90 13.44 23.85
C LYS A 80 -3.90 14.12 24.81
N GLN A 81 -3.18 15.14 24.34
CA GLN A 81 -2.22 15.88 25.16
C GLN A 81 -2.85 17.10 25.83
N ALA A 82 -3.84 17.71 25.17
CA ALA A 82 -4.56 18.87 25.68
C ALA A 82 -5.60 18.45 26.74
N LYS A 83 -5.16 18.16 27.97
CA LYS A 83 -6.05 17.93 29.13
C LYS A 83 -6.96 19.16 29.34
N GLY A 84 -8.20 19.10 28.84
CA GLY A 84 -9.27 20.08 29.16
C GLY A 84 -9.36 21.34 28.28
N ASN A 85 -8.44 21.57 27.33
CA ASN A 85 -8.51 22.74 26.45
C ASN A 85 -9.43 22.48 25.24
N ILE A 86 -10.69 22.90 25.37
CA ILE A 86 -11.79 22.78 24.39
C ILE A 86 -11.41 23.31 22.99
N LYS A 87 -10.47 24.27 22.90
CA LYS A 87 -10.01 24.84 21.62
C LYS A 87 -9.28 23.83 20.71
N SER A 88 -8.67 22.77 21.25
CA SER A 88 -7.96 21.75 20.45
C SER A 88 -8.90 20.87 19.62
N TRP A 89 -10.17 20.76 20.01
CA TRP A 89 -11.16 19.95 19.29
C TRP A 89 -11.60 20.57 17.96
N LYS A 90 -11.57 21.90 17.87
CA LYS A 90 -11.87 22.68 16.65
C LYS A 90 -10.62 22.97 15.83
N ALA A 91 -9.60 22.11 15.89
CA ALA A 91 -8.41 22.29 15.05
C ALA A 91 -8.80 22.30 13.57
N THR A 92 -8.45 23.39 12.90
CA THR A 92 -8.70 23.66 11.49
C THR A 92 -8.32 22.46 10.63
N PRO A 93 -9.08 22.14 9.57
CA PRO A 93 -8.68 21.13 8.60
C PRO A 93 -7.24 21.40 8.13
N MET A 94 -6.37 20.40 8.20
CA MET A 94 -5.01 20.53 7.70
C MET A 94 -4.93 19.97 6.29
N GLN A 95 -4.06 20.58 5.50
CA GLN A 95 -3.73 20.15 4.16
C GLN A 95 -2.22 20.00 4.03
N MET A 96 -1.80 19.06 3.20
CA MET A 96 -0.41 18.89 2.79
C MET A 96 -0.28 19.41 1.37
N VAL A 97 0.64 20.35 1.16
CA VAL A 97 0.93 20.90 -0.17
C VAL A 97 2.19 20.24 -0.70
N HIS A 98 2.12 19.68 -1.91
CA HIS A 98 3.26 19.08 -2.60
C HIS A 98 3.27 19.54 -4.07
N GLY A 99 4.14 20.49 -4.40
CA GLY A 99 4.09 21.16 -5.71
C GLY A 99 2.72 21.83 -5.91
N ASP A 100 2.05 21.49 -7.01
CA ASP A 100 0.71 22.00 -7.35
C ASP A 100 -0.43 21.18 -6.73
N GLU A 101 -0.13 20.28 -5.80
CA GLU A 101 -1.11 19.40 -5.16
C GLU A 101 -1.43 19.82 -3.75
N VAL A 102 -2.73 19.83 -3.43
CA VAL A 102 -3.24 20.06 -2.08
C VAL A 102 -4.01 18.80 -1.66
N LEU A 103 -3.45 18.07 -0.70
CA LEU A 103 -4.02 16.84 -0.16
C LEU A 103 -4.66 17.14 1.20
N THR A 104 -5.88 16.66 1.40
CA THR A 104 -6.59 16.86 2.67
C THR A 104 -6.14 15.83 3.70
N LEU A 105 -5.86 16.28 4.93
CA LEU A 105 -5.49 15.42 6.03
C LEU A 105 -6.68 15.21 6.97
N LYS A 106 -7.09 13.95 7.17
CA LYS A 106 -8.07 13.55 8.18
C LYS A 106 -7.34 12.90 9.36
N PHE A 107 -7.82 13.15 10.57
CA PHE A 107 -7.18 12.65 11.79
C PHE A 107 -8.17 11.81 12.57
N ASP A 108 -7.88 10.52 12.73
CA ASP A 108 -8.56 9.68 13.69
C ASP A 108 -7.73 9.58 14.97
N CYS A 109 -8.12 10.36 15.96
CA CYS A 109 -7.40 10.42 17.22
C CYS A 109 -7.57 9.14 18.04
N ARG A 110 -8.60 8.30 17.81
CA ARG A 110 -8.84 7.09 18.61
C ARG A 110 -7.71 6.05 18.39
N PRO A 111 -7.45 5.54 17.17
CA PRO A 111 -6.31 4.68 16.86
C PRO A 111 -4.98 5.44 16.62
N CYS A 112 -4.95 6.76 16.79
CA CYS A 112 -3.82 7.64 16.47
C CYS A 112 -3.37 7.49 15.01
N GLU A 113 -4.26 7.82 14.07
CA GLU A 113 -4.00 7.74 12.64
C GLU A 113 -4.22 9.08 11.96
N MET A 114 -3.31 9.41 11.05
CA MET A 114 -3.46 10.50 10.09
C MET A 114 -3.66 9.88 8.71
N HIS A 115 -4.77 10.22 8.07
CA HIS A 115 -5.16 9.75 6.75
C HIS A 115 -4.92 10.86 5.75
N VAL A 116 -4.07 10.59 4.76
CA VAL A 116 -3.89 11.46 3.60
C VAL A 116 -4.95 11.08 2.58
N ILE A 117 -5.87 12.00 2.31
CA ILE A 117 -6.98 11.80 1.38
C ILE A 117 -6.54 12.28 0.00
N GLY A 118 -6.61 11.38 -0.97
CA GLY A 118 -6.25 11.64 -2.36
C GLY A 118 -7.43 11.39 -3.29
N LYS A 119 -7.46 12.13 -4.40
CA LYS A 119 -8.37 11.92 -5.53
C LYS A 119 -7.55 11.70 -6.79
N ILE A 120 -7.90 10.68 -7.56
CA ILE A 120 -7.15 10.38 -8.78
C ILE A 120 -7.33 11.49 -9.81
N LYS A 121 -6.23 11.92 -10.42
CA LYS A 121 -6.25 12.99 -11.42
C LYS A 121 -6.65 12.43 -12.79
N ASN A 122 -7.35 13.25 -13.58
CA ASN A 122 -7.79 12.88 -14.92
C ASN A 122 -6.64 12.50 -15.86
N HIS A 123 -5.47 13.13 -15.74
CA HIS A 123 -4.33 12.78 -16.59
C HIS A 123 -3.74 11.42 -16.22
N ILE A 124 -3.75 11.03 -14.94
CA ILE A 124 -3.33 9.70 -14.47
C ILE A 124 -4.26 8.62 -15.01
N LEU A 125 -5.57 8.89 -15.06
CA LEU A 125 -6.55 7.97 -15.68
C LEU A 125 -6.28 7.69 -17.17
N LYS A 126 -5.61 8.63 -17.87
CA LYS A 126 -5.20 8.46 -19.27
C LYS A 126 -3.87 7.70 -19.41
N MET A 127 -3.11 7.55 -18.33
CA MET A 127 -1.87 6.78 -18.34
C MET A 127 -2.17 5.28 -18.23
N PRO A 128 -1.34 4.41 -18.84
CA PRO A 128 -1.49 2.98 -18.68
C PRO A 128 -1.30 2.59 -17.21
N GLN A 129 -2.06 1.60 -16.74
CA GLN A 129 -1.93 1.09 -15.39
C GLN A 129 -0.49 0.61 -15.09
N PRO A 130 0.04 0.87 -13.88
CA PRO A 130 1.35 0.36 -13.49
C PRO A 130 1.42 -1.17 -13.67
N GLY A 131 2.40 -1.64 -14.44
CA GLY A 131 2.58 -3.06 -14.73
C GLY A 131 1.71 -3.64 -15.83
N SER A 132 0.81 -2.86 -16.45
CA SER A 132 0.08 -3.29 -17.66
C SER A 132 0.93 -3.17 -18.92
N VAL A 133 1.88 -2.23 -18.92
CA VAL A 133 2.92 -2.17 -19.94
C VAL A 133 3.89 -3.31 -19.67
N VAL A 134 3.59 -4.46 -20.25
CA VAL A 134 4.59 -5.49 -20.49
C VAL A 134 5.55 -4.87 -21.49
N ALA A 135 6.61 -4.20 -21.00
CA ALA A 135 7.82 -4.17 -21.77
C ALA A 135 8.06 -5.63 -22.14
N SER A 136 7.98 -5.93 -23.43
CA SER A 136 8.13 -7.27 -24.02
C SER A 136 9.57 -7.73 -23.82
N VAL A 137 9.98 -7.87 -22.56
CA VAL A 137 11.28 -8.42 -22.21
C VAL A 137 11.10 -9.92 -22.33
N SER A 138 11.44 -10.43 -23.52
CA SER A 138 11.44 -11.87 -23.78
C SER A 138 12.27 -12.58 -22.70
N PRO A 139 11.93 -13.81 -22.32
CA PRO A 139 12.78 -14.61 -21.44
C PRO A 139 14.26 -14.63 -21.89
N GLU A 140 14.54 -14.58 -23.18
CA GLU A 140 15.89 -14.43 -23.76
C GLU A 140 16.54 -13.09 -23.37
N ALA A 141 15.82 -11.97 -23.49
CA ALA A 141 16.34 -10.65 -23.13
C ALA A 141 16.65 -10.56 -21.63
N LEU A 142 15.83 -11.19 -20.78
CA LEU A 142 16.08 -11.34 -19.34
C LEU A 142 17.27 -12.25 -19.04
N ARG A 143 17.46 -13.35 -19.79
CA ARG A 143 18.62 -14.24 -19.62
C ARG A 143 19.94 -13.54 -19.97
N ASN A 144 19.92 -12.64 -20.95
CA ASN A 144 21.10 -11.89 -21.38
C ASN A 144 21.59 -10.86 -20.35
N THR A 145 20.73 -10.41 -19.43
CA THR A 145 21.12 -9.50 -18.33
C THR A 145 21.59 -10.22 -17.07
N LEU A 146 21.40 -11.54 -16.99
CA LEU A 146 21.92 -12.33 -15.87
C LEU A 146 23.44 -12.46 -15.96
N PRO A 147 24.18 -12.23 -14.87
CA PRO A 147 25.63 -12.44 -14.87
C PRO A 147 25.94 -13.90 -15.22
N LYS A 148 26.83 -14.11 -16.21
CA LYS A 148 27.30 -15.47 -16.58
C LYS A 148 27.77 -16.18 -15.32
N ARG A 149 27.20 -17.36 -15.03
CA ARG A 149 27.71 -18.25 -13.99
C ARG A 149 29.17 -18.55 -14.32
N ARG A 150 30.10 -18.00 -13.55
CA ARG A 150 31.51 -18.40 -13.61
C ARG A 150 31.61 -19.79 -12.98
N GLY A 151 31.99 -20.78 -13.78
CA GLY A 151 32.40 -22.12 -13.35
C GLY A 151 31.26 -23.12 -13.17
N VAL A 152 30.91 -23.80 -14.26
CA VAL A 152 30.99 -25.27 -14.33
C VAL A 152 31.92 -25.57 -15.49
#